data_AF-A0A9W6LU07-F1
#
_entry.id   AF-A0A9W6LU07-F1
#
_cell.length_a   1.000
_cell.length_b   1.000
_cell.length_c   1.000
_cell.angle_alpha   90.00
_cell.angle_beta   90.00
_cell.angle_gamma   90.00
#
_symmetry.space_group_name_H-M   'P 1'
#
loop_
_entity.id
_entity.type
_entity.pdbx_description
1 polymer ?
#
loop_
_entity_poly.entity_id
_entity_poly.type
_entity_poly.pdbx_seq_one_letter_code
_entity_poly.pdbx_strand_id
1 'polypeptide(L)'
;MRLAVICTTSAALLMVFASDVQASSQKICSPVEPDKWRTIAPVPKEWIAGDCRRLSESVGATSYKLGCIFSEAIGEKYSWSVEVKLVTDEATPLPPPRNCGW
;
A
#
# COMPACT_ATOMS: atom_id res chain seq x y z
N MET A 1 -17.64 42.46 -45.39
CA MET A 1 -16.32 42.04 -44.86
C MET A 1 -16.09 42.68 -43.50
N ARG A 2 -16.31 41.93 -42.42
CA ARG A 2 -15.78 42.22 -41.08
C ARG A 2 -15.45 40.87 -40.45
N LEU A 3 -14.16 40.57 -40.30
CA LEU A 3 -13.66 39.39 -39.63
C LEU A 3 -13.97 39.50 -38.13
N ALA A 4 -14.66 38.51 -37.57
CA ALA A 4 -14.72 38.31 -36.13
C ALA A 4 -13.64 37.30 -35.74
N VAL A 5 -12.69 37.76 -34.94
CA VAL A 5 -11.56 37.02 -34.39
C VAL A 5 -12.08 35.98 -33.39
N ILE A 6 -11.82 34.70 -33.66
CA ILE A 6 -12.12 33.60 -32.75
C ILE A 6 -11.03 33.62 -31.66
N CYS A 7 -11.35 34.16 -30.49
CA CYS A 7 -10.48 34.13 -29.32
C CYS A 7 -10.62 32.76 -28.64
N THR A 8 -9.64 31.89 -28.87
CA THR A 8 -9.50 30.59 -28.22
C THR A 8 -9.14 30.77 -26.74
N THR A 9 -10.10 30.61 -25.84
CA THR A 9 -9.82 30.41 -24.41
C THR A 9 -9.98 28.93 -24.09
N SER A 10 -8.91 28.16 -24.23
CA SER A 10 -8.86 26.80 -23.71
C SER A 10 -8.96 26.87 -22.19
N ALA A 11 -10.12 26.50 -21.66
CA ALA A 11 -10.34 26.36 -20.23
C ALA A 11 -9.34 25.32 -19.69
N ALA A 12 -8.38 25.78 -18.89
CA ALA A 12 -7.55 24.89 -18.09
C ALA A 12 -8.47 24.21 -17.06
N LEU A 13 -8.81 22.95 -17.33
CA LEU A 13 -9.57 22.08 -16.44
C LEU A 13 -8.69 21.80 -15.21
N LEU A 14 -8.78 22.65 -14.19
CA LEU A 14 -8.23 22.39 -12.87
C LEU A 14 -9.01 21.22 -12.27
N MET A 15 -8.52 20.00 -12.47
CA MET A 15 -8.97 18.83 -11.73
C MET A 15 -8.55 19.04 -10.27
N VAL A 16 -9.49 19.52 -9.46
CA VAL A 16 -9.39 19.55 -8.00
C VAL A 16 -9.43 18.10 -7.53
N PHE A 17 -8.27 17.54 -7.20
CA PHE A 17 -8.21 16.31 -6.42
C PHE A 17 -8.62 16.67 -4.99
N ALA A 18 -9.90 16.49 -4.67
CA ALA A 18 -10.34 16.46 -3.29
C ALA A 18 -9.73 15.21 -2.65
N SER A 19 -8.62 15.38 -1.94
CA SER A 19 -8.11 14.34 -1.05
C SER A 19 -9.06 14.26 0.14
N ASP A 20 -10.01 13.33 0.08
CA ASP A 20 -10.80 12.94 1.24
C ASP A 20 -9.84 12.68 2.42
N VAL A 21 -9.94 13.49 3.47
CA VAL A 21 -9.25 13.24 4.75
C VAL A 21 -10.02 12.13 5.47
N GLN A 22 -10.04 10.95 4.85
CA GLN A 22 -10.29 9.71 5.55
C GLN A 22 -9.02 9.40 6.32
N ALA A 23 -9.14 9.03 7.59
CA ALA A 23 -8.02 8.48 8.35
C ALA A 23 -7.37 7.38 7.50
N SER A 24 -6.20 7.68 6.92
CA SER A 24 -5.63 6.86 5.86
C SER A 24 -4.97 5.65 6.50
N SER A 25 -5.47 4.46 6.14
CA SER A 25 -4.80 3.20 6.44
C SER A 25 -3.97 2.78 5.23
N GLN A 26 -2.66 2.64 5.40
CA GLN A 26 -1.72 2.24 4.36
C GLN A 26 -1.31 0.77 4.57
N LYS A 27 -1.49 -0.06 3.56
CA LYS A 27 -0.98 -1.44 3.54
C LYS A 27 0.54 -1.42 3.44
N ILE A 28 1.20 -2.26 4.23
CA ILE A 28 2.65 -2.50 4.16
C ILE A 28 2.97 -3.98 4.05
N CYS A 29 3.82 -4.34 3.08
CA CYS A 29 4.40 -5.66 2.94
C CYS A 29 5.79 -5.66 3.56
N SER A 30 6.09 -6.67 4.38
CA SER A 30 7.38 -6.80 5.04
C SER A 30 8.02 -8.14 4.71
N PRO A 31 8.78 -8.26 3.61
CA PRO A 31 9.64 -9.41 3.36
C PRO A 31 10.72 -9.51 4.44
N VAL A 32 10.94 -10.72 4.94
CA VAL A 32 11.97 -11.03 5.93
C VAL A 32 13.09 -11.79 5.21
N GLU A 33 14.08 -11.03 4.78
CA GLU A 33 15.29 -11.56 4.16
C GLU A 33 16.30 -11.92 5.26
N PRO A 34 17.01 -13.05 5.14
CA PRO A 34 18.20 -13.28 5.94
C PRO A 34 19.20 -12.16 5.67
N ASP A 35 19.85 -11.66 6.72
CA ASP A 35 20.89 -10.61 6.67
C ASP A 35 20.44 -9.19 6.29
N LYS A 36 19.16 -8.95 5.97
CA LYS A 36 18.59 -7.60 5.82
C LYS A 36 17.52 -7.33 6.86
N TRP A 37 17.76 -6.33 7.71
CA TRP A 37 16.81 -5.95 8.74
C TRP A 37 15.62 -5.18 8.14
N ARG A 38 14.42 -5.75 8.29
CA ARG A 38 13.11 -5.08 8.20
C ARG A 38 12.90 -4.20 6.95
N THR A 39 12.84 -4.83 5.79
CA THR A 39 12.34 -4.16 4.58
C THR A 39 10.83 -3.98 4.71
N ILE A 40 10.36 -2.76 4.99
CA ILE A 40 8.93 -2.43 4.99
C ILE A 40 8.62 -1.64 3.72
N ALA A 41 7.77 -2.19 2.86
CA ALA A 41 7.34 -1.53 1.63
C ALA A 41 5.86 -1.12 1.74
N PRO A 42 5.50 0.16 1.61
CA PRO A 42 4.10 0.55 1.39
C PRO A 42 3.64 0.02 0.03
N VAL A 43 2.44 -0.56 -0.01
CA VAL A 43 1.89 -1.20 -1.21
C VAL A 43 0.54 -0.61 -1.61
N PRO A 44 0.14 -0.72 -2.89
CA PRO A 44 -1.19 -0.30 -3.33
C PRO A 44 -2.33 -0.94 -2.52
N LYS A 45 -3.46 -0.23 -2.41
CA LYS A 45 -4.63 -0.70 -1.64
C LYS A 45 -5.26 -1.95 -2.26
N GLU A 46 -5.04 -2.20 -3.54
CA GLU A 46 -5.56 -3.35 -4.31
C GLU A 46 -4.80 -4.64 -4.01
N TRP A 47 -3.61 -4.56 -3.41
CA TRP A 47 -2.80 -5.74 -3.12
C TRP A 47 -3.51 -6.67 -2.15
N ILE A 48 -3.48 -7.96 -2.49
CA ILE A 48 -3.88 -9.04 -1.59
C ILE A 48 -2.64 -9.68 -0.97
N ALA A 49 -2.84 -10.52 0.04
CA ALA A 49 -1.77 -11.30 0.66
C ALA A 49 -0.84 -12.02 -0.35
N GLY A 50 -1.42 -12.54 -1.44
CA GLY A 50 -0.69 -13.23 -2.52
C GLY A 50 0.31 -12.33 -3.27
N ASP A 51 0.05 -11.04 -3.39
CA ASP A 51 0.97 -10.11 -4.05
C ASP A 51 2.19 -9.81 -3.17
N CYS A 52 1.97 -9.65 -1.87
CA CYS A 52 3.06 -9.52 -0.89
C CYS A 52 3.91 -10.80 -0.83
N ARG A 53 3.29 -11.99 -0.94
CA ARG A 53 4.00 -13.26 -1.07
C ARG A 53 4.91 -13.26 -2.30
N ARG A 54 4.37 -12.94 -3.49
CA ARG A 54 5.16 -12.88 -4.75
C ARG A 54 6.30 -11.89 -4.68
N LEU A 55 6.09 -10.71 -4.08
CA LEU A 55 7.16 -9.74 -3.84
C LEU A 55 8.25 -10.36 -2.96
N SER A 56 7.86 -11.00 -1.87
CA SER A 56 8.78 -11.61 -0.92
C SER A 56 9.61 -12.73 -1.56
N GLU A 57 8.98 -13.55 -2.41
CA GLU A 57 9.67 -14.54 -3.24
C GLU A 57 10.66 -13.88 -4.22
N SER A 58 10.27 -12.77 -4.87
CA SER A 58 11.12 -12.07 -5.84
C SER A 58 12.40 -11.47 -5.26
N VAL A 59 12.40 -11.16 -3.96
CA VAL A 59 13.57 -10.62 -3.24
C VAL A 59 14.35 -11.70 -2.48
N GLY A 60 13.95 -12.98 -2.58
CA GLY A 60 14.62 -14.08 -1.88
C GLY A 60 14.39 -14.09 -0.36
N ALA A 61 13.26 -13.55 0.11
CA ALA A 61 12.90 -13.62 1.52
C ALA A 61 12.62 -15.07 1.95
N THR A 62 12.72 -15.35 3.25
CA THR A 62 12.38 -16.67 3.82
C THR A 62 11.00 -16.68 4.48
N SER A 63 10.55 -15.52 4.93
CA SER A 63 9.20 -15.28 5.46
C SER A 63 8.72 -13.88 5.10
N TYR A 64 7.44 -13.61 5.35
CA TYR A 64 6.85 -12.29 5.14
C TYR A 64 5.79 -11.97 6.18
N LYS A 65 5.52 -10.67 6.36
CA LYS A 65 4.46 -10.17 7.24
C LYS A 65 3.61 -9.14 6.49
N LEU A 66 2.31 -9.20 6.72
CA LEU A 66 1.37 -8.17 6.29
C LEU A 66 1.23 -7.15 7.42
N GLY A 67 1.12 -5.87 7.08
CA GLY A 67 0.92 -4.85 8.10
C GLY A 67 0.12 -3.67 7.61
N CYS A 68 -0.30 -2.85 8.56
CA CYS A 68 -1.09 -1.66 8.33
C CYS A 68 -0.48 -0.50 9.12
N ILE A 69 -0.31 0.63 8.45
CA ILE A 69 -0.03 1.92 9.08
C ILE A 69 -1.35 2.69 9.15
N PHE A 70 -1.67 3.22 10.33
CA PHE A 70 -2.84 4.09 10.53
C PHE A 70 -2.36 5.47 10.92
N SER A 71 -2.85 6.50 10.24
CA SER A 71 -2.67 7.87 10.67
C SER A 71 -3.71 8.21 11.75
N GLU A 72 -3.30 8.32 13.00
CA GLU A 72 -4.13 8.80 14.11
C GLU A 72 -3.73 10.23 14.53
N ALA A 73 -4.62 10.94 15.24
CA ALA A 73 -4.37 12.32 15.70
C ALA A 73 -3.13 12.47 16.61
N ILE A 74 -2.65 11.37 17.20
CA ILE A 74 -1.49 11.34 18.10
C ILE A 74 -0.25 10.65 17.50
N GLY A 75 -0.26 10.35 16.20
CA GLY A 75 0.87 9.75 15.48
C GLY A 75 0.50 8.50 14.67
N GLU A 76 1.52 7.92 14.02
CA GLU A 76 1.37 6.70 13.23
C GLU A 76 1.31 5.46 14.12
N LYS A 77 0.31 4.60 13.91
CA LYS A 77 0.25 3.28 14.56
C LYS A 77 0.45 2.16 13.55
N TYR A 78 1.20 1.16 13.97
CA TYR A 78 1.49 -0.05 13.19
C TYR A 78 0.69 -1.24 13.72
N SER A 79 0.20 -2.08 12.82
CA SER A 79 -0.39 -3.38 13.15
C SER A 79 0.17 -4.42 12.19
N TRP A 80 0.53 -5.60 12.70
CA TRP A 80 1.20 -6.65 11.95
C TRP A 80 0.44 -7.97 12.05
N SER A 81 0.47 -8.76 10.98
CA SER A 81 0.08 -10.16 10.98
C SER A 81 1.09 -11.02 11.73
N VAL A 82 0.72 -12.29 11.90
CA VAL A 82 1.70 -13.34 12.13
C VAL A 82 2.70 -13.41 10.96
N GLU A 83 3.90 -13.88 11.26
CA GLU A 83 4.91 -14.13 10.22
C GLU A 83 4.62 -15.44 9.51
N VAL A 84 4.67 -15.42 8.18
CA VAL A 84 4.39 -16.58 7.33
C VAL A 84 5.67 -16.98 6.61
N LYS A 85 6.05 -18.26 6.73
CA LYS A 85 7.20 -18.82 6.03
C LYS A 85 6.83 -19.11 4.58
N LEU A 86 7.74 -18.83 3.66
CA LEU A 86 7.54 -19.09 2.23
C LEU A 86 7.79 -20.55 1.83
N VAL A 87 8.57 -21.28 2.63
CA VAL A 87 9.10 -22.62 2.30
C VAL A 87 8.12 -23.75 2.67
N THR A 88 7.24 -23.51 3.63
CA THR A 88 6.16 -24.44 3.96
C THR A 88 4.89 -23.88 3.37
N ASP A 89 4.02 -24.70 2.78
CA ASP A 89 2.63 -24.34 2.38
C ASP A 89 1.75 -24.00 3.61
N GLU A 90 2.36 -23.44 4.66
CA GLU A 90 1.80 -23.25 5.97
C GLU A 90 1.21 -21.85 6.09
N ALA A 91 -0.03 -21.84 6.58
CA ALA A 91 -0.84 -20.69 6.97
C ALA A 91 -0.95 -19.56 5.94
N THR A 92 -2.13 -19.44 5.34
CA THR A 92 -2.58 -18.15 4.79
C THR A 92 -2.37 -17.08 5.87
N PRO A 93 -1.64 -16.00 5.58
CA PRO A 93 -1.38 -14.95 6.56
C PRO A 93 -2.71 -14.44 7.09
N LEU A 94 -2.92 -14.61 8.39
CA LEU A 94 -4.08 -13.99 9.05
C LEU A 94 -3.88 -12.47 8.98
N PRO A 95 -4.91 -11.71 8.57
CA PRO A 95 -4.79 -10.27 8.50
C PRO A 95 -4.44 -9.69 9.87
N PRO A 96 -3.71 -8.57 9.94
CA PRO A 96 -3.44 -7.88 11.20
C PRO A 96 -4.75 -7.55 11.94
N PRO A 97 -4.76 -7.45 13.28
CA PRO A 97 -5.96 -7.21 14.09
C PRO A 97 -6.81 -6.00 13.69
N ARG A 98 -6.22 -5.04 12.98
CA ARG A 98 -6.89 -3.85 12.44
C ARG A 98 -7.07 -3.92 10.92
N ASN A 99 -7.29 -5.11 10.37
CA ASN A 99 -7.47 -5.46 8.96
C ASN A 99 -7.74 -4.27 8.00
N CYS A 100 -6.68 -3.62 7.52
CA CYS A 100 -6.76 -2.50 6.55
C CYS A 100 -7.02 -3.00 5.12
N GLY A 101 -7.81 -4.07 4.99
CA GLY A 101 -8.20 -4.71 3.75
C GLY A 101 -7.21 -5.74 3.21
N TRP A 102 -6.42 -6.39 4.07
CA TRP A 102 -5.46 -7.44 3.66
C TRP A 102 -6.12 -8.75 3.24
#